data_AF-A0A0B7HKV1-F1
#
_entry.id   AF-A0A0B7HKV1-F1
#
_cell.length_a   1.000
_cell.length_b   1.000
_cell.length_c   1.000
_cell.angle_alpha   90.00
_cell.angle_beta   90.00
_cell.angle_gamma   90.00
#
_symmetry.space_group_name_H-M   'P 1'
#
loop_
_entity.id
_entity.type
_entity.pdbx_description
1 polymer ?
#
loop_
_entity_poly.entity_id
_entity_poly.type
_entity_poly.pdbx_seq_one_letter_code
_entity_poly.pdbx_strand_id
1 'polypeptide(L)'
;MDGYDDNQKKELYHTIGLGALKYYILKVDPKKRILFDPKESIDFQGNTGPFVQYTYARIKSILRKYNEIEISKSESLSISELHPKEKTLLKNMALFPEVVQKRSRFVQPCGRCQLCV
;
A
#
# COMPACT_ATOMS: atom_id res chain seq x y z
N MET A 1 6.48 3.00 21.17
CA MET A 1 5.65 1.86 20.69
C MET A 1 5.03 1.21 21.92
N ASP A 2 4.31 2.01 22.71
CA ASP A 2 4.25 1.80 24.17
C ASP A 2 2.90 1.23 24.62
N GLY A 3 2.16 0.60 23.69
CA GLY A 3 0.86 -0.03 23.92
C GLY A 3 0.73 -1.45 23.37
N TYR A 4 1.84 -2.08 22.97
CA TYR A 4 1.87 -3.46 22.51
C TYR A 4 2.63 -4.34 23.51
N ASP A 5 2.11 -5.53 23.79
CA ASP A 5 2.86 -6.56 24.50
C ASP A 5 3.98 -7.16 23.63
N ASP A 6 4.88 -7.91 24.24
CA ASP A 6 6.07 -8.42 23.54
C ASP A 6 5.74 -9.44 22.44
N ASN A 7 4.66 -10.22 22.58
CA ASN A 7 4.19 -11.11 21.52
C ASN A 7 3.62 -10.30 20.35
N GLN A 8 2.82 -9.27 20.63
CA GLN A 8 2.28 -8.40 19.59
C GLN A 8 3.39 -7.64 18.85
N LYS A 9 4.41 -7.15 19.55
CA LYS A 9 5.59 -6.53 18.91
C LYS A 9 6.31 -7.53 18.00
N LYS A 10 6.49 -8.77 18.46
CA LYS A 10 7.15 -9.82 17.67
C LYS A 10 6.37 -10.15 16.41
N GLU A 11 5.04 -10.27 16.50
CA GLU A 11 4.17 -10.51 15.35
C GLU A 11 4.20 -9.32 14.37
N LEU A 12 4.18 -8.09 14.90
CA LEU A 12 4.29 -6.87 14.10
C LEU A 12 5.61 -6.82 13.33
N TYR A 13 6.73 -7.05 13.99
CA TYR A 13 8.05 -7.06 13.34
C TYR A 13 8.16 -8.17 12.29
N HIS A 14 7.63 -9.35 12.59
CA HIS A 14 7.58 -10.45 11.62
C HIS A 14 6.77 -10.07 10.38
N THR A 15 5.60 -9.45 10.56
CA THR A 15 4.72 -9.03 9.46
C THR A 15 5.37 -7.95 8.59
N ILE A 16 6.03 -6.98 9.22
CA ILE A 16 6.74 -5.91 8.50
C ILE A 16 7.94 -6.48 7.73
N GLY A 17 8.75 -7.32 8.37
CA GLY A 17 9.91 -7.94 7.73
C GLY A 17 9.53 -8.85 6.57
N LEU A 18 8.48 -9.65 6.72
CA LEU A 18 7.99 -10.50 5.64
C LEU A 18 7.41 -9.68 4.48
N GLY A 19 6.71 -8.59 4.79
CA GLY A 19 6.20 -7.65 3.79
C GLY A 19 7.32 -6.96 3.00
N ALA A 20 8.35 -6.49 3.71
CA ALA A 20 9.58 -5.94 3.12
C ALA A 20 10.23 -6.92 2.14
N LEU A 21 10.48 -8.14 2.58
CA LEU A 21 11.13 -9.16 1.76
C LEU A 21 10.30 -9.54 0.52
N LYS A 22 8.99 -9.82 0.72
CA LYS A 22 8.10 -10.18 -0.39
C LYS A 22 7.99 -9.06 -1.42
N TYR A 23 7.81 -7.83 -0.97
CA TYR A 23 7.76 -6.68 -1.86
C TYR A 23 9.07 -6.51 -2.63
N TYR A 24 10.21 -6.64 -1.94
CA TYR A 24 11.53 -6.48 -2.55
C TYR A 24 11.80 -7.51 -3.65
N ILE A 25 11.36 -8.76 -3.45
CA ILE A 25 11.49 -9.81 -4.47
C ILE A 25 10.52 -9.55 -5.63
N LEU A 26 9.26 -9.24 -5.33
CA LEU A 26 8.21 -9.09 -6.35
C LEU A 26 8.33 -7.80 -7.17
N LYS A 27 8.98 -6.75 -6.67
CA LYS A 27 9.14 -5.48 -7.40
C LYS A 27 10.09 -5.60 -8.59
N VAL A 28 11.01 -6.56 -8.58
CA VAL A 28 11.99 -6.77 -9.65
C VAL A 28 11.44 -7.76 -10.68
N ASP A 29 11.74 -7.53 -11.96
CA ASP A 29 11.41 -8.46 -13.03
C ASP A 29 12.11 -9.82 -12.77
N PRO A 30 11.40 -10.96 -12.83
CA PRO A 30 11.96 -12.29 -12.57
C PRO A 30 13.10 -12.67 -13.51
N LYS A 31 13.19 -12.02 -14.68
CA LYS A 31 14.28 -12.24 -15.64
C LYS A 31 15.57 -11.52 -15.26
N LYS A 32 15.52 -10.57 -14.31
CA LYS A 32 16.68 -9.81 -13.84
C LYS A 32 17.27 -10.48 -12.59
N ARG A 33 18.60 -10.44 -12.47
CA ARG A 33 19.28 -10.84 -11.24
C ARG A 33 18.95 -9.83 -10.14
N ILE A 34 18.59 -10.34 -8.96
CA ILE A 34 18.36 -9.55 -7.75
C ILE A 34 19.63 -9.63 -6.92
N LEU A 35 20.27 -8.49 -6.66
CA LEU A 35 21.25 -8.36 -5.60
C LEU A 35 20.50 -7.90 -4.35
N PHE A 36 20.37 -8.78 -3.36
CA PHE A 36 19.60 -8.46 -2.16
C PHE A 36 20.36 -7.49 -1.26
N ASP A 37 19.81 -6.29 -1.06
CA ASP A 37 20.24 -5.35 -0.03
C ASP A 37 19.18 -5.28 1.10
N PRO A 38 19.51 -5.79 2.31
CA PRO A 38 18.61 -5.72 3.45
C PRO A 38 18.17 -4.30 3.81
N LYS A 39 19.07 -3.31 3.69
CA LYS A 39 18.77 -1.91 4.07
C LYS A 39 17.71 -1.30 3.16
N GLU A 40 17.80 -1.55 1.85
CA GLU A 40 16.78 -1.11 0.90
C GLU A 40 15.43 -1.81 1.10
N SER A 41 15.44 -3.07 1.54
CA SER A 41 14.21 -3.84 1.71
C SER A 41 13.30 -3.28 2.82
N ILE A 42 13.92 -2.69 3.86
CA ILE A 42 13.22 -2.15 5.04
C ILE A 42 13.11 -0.63 5.04
N ASP A 43 13.52 0.05 3.96
CA ASP A 43 13.46 1.50 3.90
C ASP A 43 12.00 1.99 4.03
N PHE A 44 11.80 3.03 4.84
CA PHE A 44 10.51 3.68 5.04
C PHE A 44 10.24 4.77 4.01
N GLN A 45 11.19 5.05 3.11
CA GLN A 45 11.03 5.97 1.99
C GLN A 45 10.98 5.20 0.66
N GLY A 46 10.07 5.61 -0.22
CA GLY A 46 10.00 5.09 -1.60
C GLY A 46 9.12 3.86 -1.80
N ASN A 47 9.46 3.04 -2.80
CA ASN A 47 8.68 1.86 -3.22
C ASN A 47 9.12 0.61 -2.44
N THR A 48 8.65 0.49 -1.19
CA THR A 48 8.98 -0.64 -0.29
C THR A 48 7.73 -1.21 0.37
N GLY A 49 7.84 -2.45 0.86
CA GLY A 49 6.77 -3.12 1.61
C GLY A 49 6.35 -2.35 2.88
N PRO A 50 7.30 -1.93 3.75
CA PRO A 50 6.97 -1.20 4.96
C PRO A 50 6.31 0.15 4.70
N PHE A 51 6.73 0.88 3.65
CA PHE A 51 6.10 2.14 3.29
C PHE A 51 4.61 1.97 2.94
N VAL A 52 4.26 0.94 2.17
CA VAL A 52 2.86 0.67 1.83
C VAL A 52 2.07 0.23 3.05
N GLN A 53 2.62 -0.65 3.89
CA GLN A 53 1.98 -1.09 5.14
C GLN A 53 1.71 0.08 6.10
N TYR A 54 2.68 0.99 6.26
CA TYR A 54 2.51 2.20 7.06
C TYR A 54 1.45 3.12 6.48
N THR A 55 1.45 3.32 5.15
CA THR A 55 0.45 4.13 4.46
C THR A 55 -0.97 3.58 4.67
N TYR A 56 -1.13 2.26 4.58
CA TYR A 56 -2.40 1.59 4.88
C TYR A 56 -2.85 1.83 6.33
N ALA A 57 -1.96 1.62 7.30
CA ALA A 57 -2.26 1.84 8.72
C ALA A 57 -2.66 3.30 8.99
N ARG A 58 -1.99 4.26 8.35
CA ARG A 58 -2.32 5.69 8.43
C ARG A 58 -3.71 5.99 7.86
N ILE A 59 -4.04 5.47 6.68
CA ILE A 59 -5.37 5.64 6.07
C ILE A 59 -6.46 5.07 6.99
N LYS A 60 -6.27 3.86 7.52
CA LYS A 60 -7.20 3.25 8.49
C LYS A 60 -7.36 4.10 9.74
N SER A 61 -6.28 4.69 10.25
CA SER A 61 -6.37 5.60 11.39
C SER A 61 -7.16 6.88 11.08
N ILE A 62 -7.03 7.43 9.87
CA ILE A 62 -7.82 8.60 9.43
C ILE A 62 -9.30 8.23 9.36
N LEU A 63 -9.63 7.09 8.76
CA LEU A 63 -11.02 6.61 8.67
C LEU A 63 -11.65 6.35 10.04
N ARG A 64 -10.89 5.79 10.99
CA ARG A 64 -11.37 5.60 12.37
C ARG A 64 -11.69 6.94 13.04
N LYS A 65 -10.79 7.92 12.94
CA LYS A 65 -11.02 9.27 13.46
C LYS A 65 -12.21 9.95 12.78
N TYR A 66 -12.39 9.73 11.48
CA TYR A 66 -13.56 10.25 10.75
C TYR A 66 -14.87 9.70 11.32
N ASN A 67 -14.93 8.40 11.62
CA ASN A 67 -16.13 7.78 12.21
C ASN A 67 -16.40 8.22 13.66
N GLU A 68 -15.38 8.70 14.37
CA GLU A 68 -15.52 9.25 15.73
C GLU A 68 -16.04 10.69 15.72
N ILE A 69 -15.95 11.40 14.59
CA ILE A 69 -16.51 12.74 14.42
C ILE A 69 -17.91 12.56 13.83
N GLU A 70 -18.96 12.99 14.53
CA GLU A 70 -20.31 13.09 13.99
C GLU A 70 -20.37 14.21 12.94
N ILE A 71 -19.81 13.94 11.76
CA ILE A 71 -19.96 14.80 10.60
C ILE A 71 -21.30 14.46 9.99
N SER A 72 -22.28 15.37 10.11
CA SER A 72 -23.51 15.33 9.35
C SER A 72 -23.16 15.06 7.89
N LYS A 73 -23.67 13.96 7.32
CA LYS A 73 -23.39 13.55 5.93
C LYS A 73 -23.51 14.77 5.02
N SER A 74 -22.37 15.24 4.52
CA SER A 74 -22.31 16.35 3.58
C SER A 74 -23.14 16.02 2.35
N GLU A 75 -23.80 17.04 1.82
CA GLU A 75 -24.50 17.03 0.54
C GLU A 75 -23.61 16.45 -0.58
N SER A 76 -24.24 15.95 -1.64
CA SER A 76 -23.56 15.30 -2.76
C SER A 76 -22.51 16.22 -3.38
N LEU A 77 -21.23 15.86 -3.23
CA LEU A 77 -20.12 16.54 -3.88
C LEU A 77 -20.15 16.31 -5.39
N SER A 78 -20.00 17.38 -6.18
CA SER A 78 -19.89 17.28 -7.63
C SER A 78 -18.45 16.94 -8.03
N ILE A 79 -18.29 16.11 -9.06
CA ILE A 79 -16.96 15.73 -9.60
C ILE A 79 -16.16 16.97 -10.02
N SER A 80 -16.84 18.03 -10.45
CA SER A 80 -16.22 19.30 -10.85
C SER A 80 -15.42 19.94 -9.71
N GLU A 81 -15.88 19.77 -8.47
CA GLU A 81 -15.34 20.39 -7.25
C GLU A 81 -14.11 19.65 -6.70
N LEU A 82 -13.84 18.43 -7.17
CA LEU A 82 -12.70 17.64 -6.71
C LEU A 82 -11.36 18.22 -7.18
N HIS A 83 -10.40 18.20 -6.27
CA HIS A 83 -9.02 18.58 -6.55
C HIS A 83 -8.39 17.63 -7.59
N PRO A 84 -7.46 18.09 -8.45
CA PRO A 84 -6.83 17.24 -9.48
C PRO A 84 -6.19 15.95 -8.94
N LYS A 85 -5.65 15.99 -7.71
CA LYS A 85 -5.08 14.80 -7.04
C LYS A 85 -6.16 13.77 -6.68
N GLU A 86 -7.33 14.21 -6.23
CA GLU A 86 -8.46 13.32 -5.90
C GLU A 86 -9.02 12.68 -7.15
N LYS A 87 -9.17 13.45 -8.23
CA LYS A 87 -9.54 12.94 -9.56
C LYS A 87 -8.57 11.86 -10.06
N THR A 88 -7.27 12.08 -9.88
CA THR A 88 -6.23 11.09 -10.22
C THR A 88 -6.35 9.83 -9.36
N LEU A 89 -6.58 9.98 -8.06
CA LEU A 89 -6.77 8.84 -7.15
C LEU A 89 -7.99 8.01 -7.56
N LEU A 90 -9.13 8.65 -7.84
CA LEU A 90 -10.35 7.98 -8.30
C LEU A 90 -10.12 7.18 -9.58
N LYS A 91 -9.41 7.76 -10.56
CA LYS A 91 -9.03 7.04 -11.79
C LYS A 91 -8.18 5.80 -11.48
N ASN A 92 -7.19 5.93 -10.60
CA ASN A 92 -6.33 4.81 -10.21
C ASN A 92 -7.12 3.70 -9.52
N MET A 93 -8.07 4.06 -8.65
CA MET A 93 -8.96 3.09 -7.99
C MET A 93 -9.87 2.39 -8.99
N ALA A 94 -10.42 3.11 -9.97
CA ALA A 94 -11.25 2.52 -11.03
C ALA A 94 -10.46 1.54 -11.93
N LEU A 95 -9.18 1.80 -12.15
CA LEU A 95 -8.29 0.95 -12.98
C LEU A 95 -7.75 -0.28 -12.23
N PHE A 96 -7.80 -0.29 -10.89
CA PHE A 96 -7.22 -1.35 -10.08
C PHE A 96 -7.70 -2.77 -10.45
N PRO A 97 -9.02 -3.04 -10.62
CA PRO A 97 -9.50 -4.38 -10.97
C PRO A 97 -8.95 -4.87 -12.31
N GLU A 98 -8.85 -3.99 -13.30
CA GLU A 98 -8.31 -4.31 -14.61
C GLU A 98 -6.83 -4.68 -14.54
N VAL A 99 -6.05 -3.94 -13.73
CA VAL A 99 -4.63 -4.22 -13.51
C VAL A 99 -4.42 -5.56 -12.81
N VAL A 100 -5.24 -5.88 -11.80
CA VAL A 100 -5.21 -7.19 -11.14
C VAL A 100 -5.55 -8.31 -12.13
N GLN A 101 -6.59 -8.14 -12.95
CA GLN A 101 -7.01 -9.14 -13.91
C GLN A 101 -5.97 -9.37 -15.02
N LYS A 102 -5.37 -8.30 -15.53
CA LYS A 102 -4.26 -8.38 -16.49
C LYS A 102 -3.10 -9.20 -15.92
N ARG A 103 -2.74 -9.00 -14.65
CA ARG A 103 -1.66 -9.76 -13.99
C ARG A 103 -1.99 -11.20 -13.64
N SER A 104 -3.26 -11.53 -13.48
CA SER A 104 -3.67 -12.92 -13.32
C SER A 104 -3.47 -13.72 -14.62
N ARG A 105 -3.76 -13.11 -15.77
CA ARG A 105 -3.65 -13.77 -17.09
C ARG A 105 -2.21 -13.96 -17.56
N PHE A 106 -1.35 -12.97 -17.33
CA PHE A 106 0.07 -13.10 -17.59
C PHE A 106 0.71 -13.57 -16.29
N VAL A 107 1.06 -14.86 -16.17
CA VAL A 107 1.86 -15.43 -15.05
C VAL A 107 3.28 -14.84 -15.08
N GLN A 108 3.36 -13.52 -14.98
CA GLN A 108 4.55 -12.72 -15.04
C GLN A 108 4.49 -11.78 -13.85
N PRO A 109 5.29 -12.04 -12.80
CA PRO A 109 5.52 -11.04 -11.80
C PRO A 109 6.26 -9.87 -12.47
N CYS A 110 5.58 -8.73 -12.60
CA CYS A 110 6.14 -7.39 -12.83
C CYS A 110 6.35 -6.87 -14.27
N GLY A 111 5.64 -5.76 -14.52
CA GLY A 111 6.20 -4.52 -15.07
C GLY A 111 5.79 -3.25 -14.30
N ARG A 112 5.01 -3.36 -13.19
CA ARG A 112 4.55 -2.20 -12.40
C ARG A 112 4.02 -2.57 -11.00
N CYS A 113 4.83 -3.15 -10.10
CA CYS A 113 4.37 -3.51 -8.74
C CYS A 113 3.82 -2.37 -7.86
N GLN A 114 3.74 -1.14 -8.36
CA GLN A 114 3.09 0.01 -7.72
C GLN A 114 1.56 -0.10 -7.52
N LEU A 115 0.87 -1.01 -8.19
CA LEU A 115 -0.61 -1.05 -8.13
C LEU A 115 -1.20 -2.31 -7.46
N CYS A 116 -0.39 -3.21 -6.89
CA CYS A 116 -0.90 -4.44 -6.26
C CYS A 116 -0.68 -4.53 -4.75
N VAL A 117 -0.29 -3.44 -4.10
CA VAL A 117 -0.23 -3.34 -2.64
C VAL A 117 -0.89 -2.05 -2.21
#